data_AF-A0A5A7QKR0-F1
#
_entry.id   AF-A0A5A7QKR0-F1
#
_cell.length_a   1.000
_cell.length_b   1.000
_cell.length_c   1.000
_cell.angle_alpha   90.00
_cell.angle_beta   90.00
_cell.angle_gamma   90.00
#
_symmetry.space_group_name_H-M   'P 1'
#
loop_
_entity.id
_entity.type
_entity.pdbx_description
1 polymer ?
#
loop_
_entity_poly.entity_id
_entity_poly.type
_entity_poly.pdbx_seq_one_letter_code
_entity_poly.pdbx_strand_id
1 'polypeptide(L)'
;MELLSLNKSLNAYELVCLINSVIVYQLEKPVSDIGRCSMFQHTLIPLTNIYFLCVERHHGGDLISRLPDDILLVILSSLPLKEVGRTSVLSSRWRNLWSYTSYLYFDDYSSMEKIIHDLDFCLVEREREKYVRWVDSVLQSHRGSNLKELRICFSLIQSPSITKWLEFAFERHIEKLELNLSHGDYVHGPSEIYVFPQELLRENSRIFNFKTIKVLCLRCVNVSCEAIEFLLRYCPLLE
;
A
#
# COMPACT_ATOMS: atom_id res chain seq x y z
N MET A 1 12.79 -6.28 -39.97
CA MET A 1 11.41 -6.56 -39.55
C MET A 1 11.43 -7.79 -38.66
N GLU A 2 11.78 -7.65 -37.37
CA GLU A 2 11.63 -8.74 -36.38
C GLU A 2 11.83 -8.24 -34.92
N LEU A 3 11.28 -7.06 -34.59
CA LEU A 3 11.19 -6.56 -33.21
C LEU A 3 9.79 -6.75 -32.62
N LEU A 4 9.01 -7.72 -33.11
CA LEU A 4 7.61 -7.94 -32.72
C LEU A 4 7.32 -9.32 -32.07
N SER A 5 8.30 -10.16 -31.74
CA SER A 5 8.03 -11.53 -31.24
C SER A 5 8.31 -11.81 -29.76
N LEU A 6 8.72 -10.83 -28.95
CA LEU A 6 8.85 -11.00 -27.49
C LEU A 6 7.72 -10.29 -26.74
N ASN A 7 6.48 -10.63 -27.09
CA ASN A 7 5.30 -10.36 -26.27
C ASN A 7 4.90 -11.65 -25.55
N LYS A 8 5.69 -12.03 -24.54
CA LYS A 8 5.18 -12.76 -23.38
C LYS A 8 5.36 -11.81 -22.22
N SER A 9 4.31 -11.04 -21.95
CA SER A 9 4.24 -10.13 -20.81
C SER A 9 4.63 -10.90 -19.55
N LEU A 10 5.77 -10.56 -18.96
CA LEU A 10 6.07 -10.96 -17.59
C LEU A 10 4.88 -10.53 -16.75
N ASN A 11 4.24 -11.46 -16.06
CA ASN A 11 3.10 -11.11 -15.22
C ASN A 11 3.59 -10.36 -13.98
N ALA A 12 2.69 -9.65 -13.30
CA ALA A 12 3.04 -8.82 -12.14
C ALA A 12 3.79 -9.63 -11.06
N TYR A 13 3.49 -10.92 -10.91
CA TYR A 13 4.17 -11.81 -9.96
C TYR A 13 5.63 -12.07 -10.34
N GLU A 14 5.91 -12.36 -11.62
CA GLU A 14 7.29 -12.55 -12.11
C GLU A 14 8.13 -11.29 -11.96
N LEU A 15 7.51 -10.11 -12.14
CA LEU A 15 8.19 -8.83 -11.95
C LEU A 15 8.46 -8.52 -10.47
N VAL A 16 7.51 -8.82 -9.58
CA VAL A 16 7.69 -8.71 -8.12
C VAL A 16 8.77 -9.68 -7.64
N CYS A 17 8.81 -10.91 -8.15
CA CYS A 17 9.89 -11.86 -7.87
C CYS A 17 11.24 -11.36 -8.36
N LEU A 18 11.31 -10.79 -9.57
CA LEU A 18 12.52 -10.16 -10.10
C LEU A 18 12.97 -8.99 -9.23
N ILE A 19 12.06 -8.11 -8.82
CA ILE A 19 12.39 -6.95 -7.98
C ILE A 19 12.80 -7.38 -6.59
N ASN A 20 12.10 -8.32 -5.96
CA ASN A 20 12.49 -8.88 -4.67
C ASN A 20 13.85 -9.55 -4.77
N SER A 21 14.14 -10.28 -5.86
CA SER A 21 15.46 -10.89 -6.08
C SER A 21 16.56 -9.84 -6.28
N VAL A 22 16.27 -8.74 -6.97
CA VAL A 22 17.20 -7.62 -7.18
C VAL A 22 17.41 -6.82 -5.89
N ILE A 23 16.36 -6.59 -5.10
CA ILE A 23 16.43 -5.93 -3.79
C ILE A 23 17.24 -6.79 -2.82
N VAL A 24 16.97 -8.10 -2.73
CA VAL A 24 17.77 -9.03 -1.92
C VAL A 24 19.23 -9.04 -2.37
N TYR A 25 19.48 -9.16 -3.67
CA TYR A 25 20.84 -9.21 -4.22
C TYR A 25 21.61 -7.88 -4.07
N GLN A 26 20.92 -6.74 -4.09
CA GLN A 26 21.55 -5.43 -3.87
C GLN A 26 21.73 -5.10 -2.38
N LEU A 27 20.88 -5.63 -1.50
CA LEU A 27 21.07 -5.54 -0.04
C LEU A 27 22.15 -6.52 0.48
N GLU A 28 22.39 -7.63 -0.21
CA GLU A 28 23.44 -8.61 0.09
C GLU A 28 24.74 -8.41 -0.73
N LYS A 29 25.26 -7.17 -0.82
CA LYS A 29 26.68 -6.98 -1.15
C LYS A 29 27.54 -6.99 0.12
N PRO A 30 28.74 -7.60 0.07
CA PRO A 30 29.16 -8.60 1.03
C PRO A 30 29.58 -7.97 2.35
N VAL A 31 28.94 -8.38 3.44
CA VAL A 31 29.66 -8.47 4.71
C VAL A 31 30.51 -9.72 4.59
N SER A 32 31.82 -9.52 4.57
CA SER A 32 32.82 -10.55 4.79
C SER A 32 32.58 -11.19 6.16
N ASP A 33 31.70 -12.18 6.22
CA ASP A 33 31.73 -13.31 7.16
C ASP A 33 30.50 -14.20 6.91
N ILE A 34 30.64 -15.14 5.97
CA ILE A 34 29.67 -16.23 5.80
C ILE A 34 30.00 -17.29 6.86
N GLY A 35 29.48 -17.04 8.06
CA GLY A 35 29.36 -18.01 9.14
C GLY A 35 27.88 -18.31 9.39
N ARG A 36 27.31 -19.23 8.61
CA ARG A 36 26.04 -19.94 8.85
C ARG A 36 24.78 -19.06 9.02
N CYS A 37 23.99 -18.91 7.96
CA CYS A 37 22.56 -18.62 8.09
C CYS A 37 21.75 -19.72 7.41
N SER A 38 21.31 -20.69 8.20
CA SER A 38 20.46 -21.80 7.80
C SER A 38 19.01 -21.46 8.10
N MET A 39 18.30 -20.75 7.21
CA MET A 39 16.83 -20.69 7.31
C MET A 39 16.14 -20.17 6.04
N PHE A 40 16.15 -20.94 4.95
CA PHE A 40 15.10 -20.87 3.93
C PHE A 40 14.96 -22.26 3.27
N GLN A 41 14.33 -23.19 3.98
CA GLN A 41 13.73 -24.37 3.36
C GLN A 41 12.21 -24.18 3.39
N HIS A 42 11.57 -24.51 2.27
CA HIS A 42 10.12 -24.45 1.98
C HIS A 42 9.60 -23.22 1.24
N THR A 43 10.07 -23.01 0.00
CA THR A 43 9.24 -23.19 -1.22
C THR A 43 10.14 -23.16 -2.46
N LEU A 44 10.37 -24.33 -3.04
CA LEU A 44 11.16 -24.52 -4.26
C LEU A 44 10.28 -24.26 -5.48
N ILE A 45 10.40 -23.08 -6.07
CA ILE A 45 10.45 -22.99 -7.53
C ILE A 45 11.94 -23.10 -7.89
N PRO A 46 12.36 -23.91 -8.88
CA PRO A 46 13.77 -24.01 -9.23
C PRO A 46 14.28 -22.62 -9.67
N LEU A 47 15.07 -21.99 -8.80
CA LEU A 47 15.77 -20.72 -9.04
C LEU A 47 16.62 -20.73 -10.31
N THR A 48 16.82 -21.91 -10.92
CA THR A 48 17.61 -22.15 -12.12
C THR A 48 17.09 -21.42 -13.36
N ASN A 49 15.79 -21.19 -13.52
CA ASN A 49 15.27 -20.47 -14.71
C ASN A 49 15.41 -18.94 -14.63
N ILE A 50 15.42 -18.36 -13.43
CA ILE A 50 15.64 -16.92 -13.22
C ILE A 50 17.14 -16.61 -13.21
N TYR A 51 17.95 -17.49 -12.62
CA TYR A 51 19.41 -17.43 -12.77
C TYR A 51 19.84 -17.50 -14.25
N PHE A 52 19.14 -18.28 -15.08
CA PHE A 52 19.45 -18.39 -16.51
C PHE A 52 19.22 -17.08 -17.28
N LEU A 53 18.20 -16.29 -16.93
CA LEU A 53 17.99 -14.95 -17.51
C LEU A 53 19.02 -13.92 -17.00
N CYS A 54 19.54 -14.10 -15.78
CA CYS A 54 20.51 -13.19 -15.19
C CYS A 54 21.96 -13.44 -15.65
N VAL A 55 22.31 -14.67 -16.07
CA VAL A 55 23.69 -15.04 -16.39
C VAL A 55 24.09 -14.78 -17.85
N GLU A 56 23.16 -14.69 -18.81
CA GLU A 56 23.52 -14.58 -20.24
C GLU A 56 23.67 -13.16 -20.84
N ARG A 57 23.77 -12.09 -20.06
CA ARG A 57 24.19 -10.76 -20.60
C ARG A 57 25.14 -9.97 -19.71
N HIS A 58 26.37 -10.47 -19.59
CA HIS A 58 27.53 -9.63 -19.26
C HIS A 58 27.95 -8.78 -20.47
N HIS A 59 27.25 -7.63 -20.66
CA HIS A 59 27.73 -6.37 -21.24
C HIS A 59 26.53 -5.50 -21.63
N GLY A 60 26.16 -4.50 -20.80
CA GLY A 60 25.32 -3.39 -21.28
C GLY A 60 24.25 -2.85 -20.33
N GLY A 61 24.65 -2.31 -19.18
CA GLY A 61 23.85 -1.36 -18.39
C GLY A 61 22.71 -1.96 -17.57
N ASP A 62 22.39 -1.30 -16.45
CA ASP A 62 21.24 -1.64 -15.61
C ASP A 62 19.92 -1.46 -16.39
N LEU A 63 19.32 -2.57 -16.81
CA LEU A 63 18.09 -2.61 -17.58
C LEU A 63 16.90 -2.00 -16.81
N ILE A 64 16.89 -2.14 -15.48
CA ILE A 64 15.83 -1.63 -14.62
C ILE A 64 15.89 -0.09 -14.58
N SER A 65 17.10 0.48 -14.54
CA SER A 65 17.31 1.92 -14.66
C SER A 65 16.93 2.51 -16.02
N ARG A 66 16.83 1.68 -17.07
CA ARG A 66 16.45 2.12 -18.44
C ARG A 66 14.95 2.11 -18.69
N LEU A 67 14.15 1.51 -17.81
CA LEU A 67 12.70 1.46 -17.98
C LEU A 67 12.09 2.88 -17.99
N PRO A 68 11.04 3.16 -18.77
CA PRO A 68 10.28 4.40 -18.65
C PRO A 68 9.59 4.51 -17.28
N ASP A 69 9.32 5.74 -16.84
CA ASP A 69 8.70 6.02 -15.54
C ASP A 69 7.30 5.38 -15.43
N ASP A 70 6.53 5.34 -16.52
CA ASP A 70 5.21 4.69 -16.54
C ASP A 70 5.30 3.21 -16.17
N ILE A 71 6.33 2.50 -16.66
CA ILE A 71 6.56 1.10 -16.33
C ILE A 71 6.97 0.98 -14.86
N LEU A 72 7.82 1.87 -14.37
CA LEU A 72 8.18 1.89 -12.95
C LEU A 72 6.98 2.18 -12.04
N LEU A 73 6.05 3.02 -12.46
CA LEU A 73 4.83 3.29 -11.70
C LEU A 73 3.91 2.08 -11.65
N VAL A 74 3.77 1.33 -12.74
CA VAL A 74 3.03 0.06 -12.77
C VAL A 74 3.64 -0.94 -11.80
N ILE A 75 4.97 -1.01 -11.78
CA ILE A 75 5.73 -1.84 -10.85
C ILE A 75 5.45 -1.45 -9.40
N LEU A 76 5.67 -0.18 -9.07
CA LEU A 76 5.51 0.32 -7.71
C LEU A 76 4.08 0.15 -7.22
N SER A 77 3.10 0.35 -8.11
CA SER A 77 1.68 0.13 -7.82
C SER A 77 1.31 -1.33 -7.56
N SER A 78 2.18 -2.27 -7.92
CA SER A 78 1.97 -3.71 -7.68
C SER A 78 2.62 -4.20 -6.39
N LEU A 79 3.34 -3.33 -5.67
CA LEU A 79 4.07 -3.67 -4.44
C LEU A 79 3.33 -3.16 -3.21
N PRO A 80 3.37 -3.89 -2.08
CA PRO A 80 2.99 -3.33 -0.79
C PRO A 80 3.81 -2.07 -0.50
N LEU A 81 3.20 -1.07 0.13
CA LEU A 81 3.82 0.25 0.31
C LEU A 81 5.14 0.20 1.11
N LYS A 82 5.28 -0.77 2.04
CA LYS A 82 6.55 -1.03 2.74
C LYS A 82 7.68 -1.46 1.78
N GLU A 83 7.36 -2.30 0.80
CA GLU A 83 8.32 -2.76 -0.22
C GLU A 83 8.61 -1.67 -1.25
N VAL A 84 7.61 -0.83 -1.58
CA VAL A 84 7.80 0.39 -2.37
C VAL A 84 8.86 1.29 -1.73
N GLY A 85 8.77 1.52 -0.41
CA GLY A 85 9.79 2.27 0.33
C GLY A 85 11.19 1.67 0.23
N ARG A 86 11.31 0.34 0.23
CA ARG A 86 12.61 -0.36 0.06
C ARG A 86 13.21 -0.17 -1.32
N THR A 87 12.38 -0.04 -2.36
CA THR A 87 12.88 0.22 -3.73
C THR A 87 13.57 1.58 -3.87
N SER A 88 13.42 2.48 -2.90
CA SER A 88 14.09 3.79 -2.91
C SER A 88 15.62 3.71 -2.93
N VAL A 89 16.20 2.57 -2.54
CA VAL A 89 17.66 2.34 -2.58
C VAL A 89 18.17 2.06 -3.99
N LEU A 90 17.29 1.68 -4.93
CA LEU A 90 17.67 1.33 -6.30
C LEU A 90 18.20 2.55 -7.06
N SER A 91 17.50 3.68 -6.96
CA SER A 91 17.99 4.99 -7.39
C SER A 91 17.13 6.14 -6.85
N SER A 92 17.63 7.36 -6.99
CA SER A 92 16.86 8.58 -6.70
C SER A 92 15.55 8.65 -7.50
N ARG A 93 15.49 8.05 -8.69
CA ARG A 93 14.28 8.00 -9.52
C ARG A 93 13.19 7.16 -8.85
N TRP A 94 13.52 5.95 -8.38
CA TRP A 94 12.60 5.08 -7.65
C TRP A 94 12.10 5.74 -6.35
N ARG A 95 13.01 6.38 -5.62
CA ARG A 95 12.68 7.13 -4.41
C ARG A 95 11.68 8.27 -4.64
N ASN A 96 11.63 8.85 -5.84
CA ASN A 96 10.72 9.95 -6.14
C ASN A 96 9.40 9.47 -6.75
N LEU A 97 9.44 8.41 -7.57
CA LEU A 97 8.29 7.94 -8.33
C LEU A 97 7.18 7.33 -7.47
N TRP A 98 7.50 6.77 -6.30
CA TRP A 98 6.46 6.18 -5.45
C TRP A 98 5.35 7.19 -5.09
N SER A 99 5.70 8.47 -4.96
CA SER A 99 4.76 9.54 -4.61
C SER A 99 3.70 9.81 -5.69
N TYR A 100 3.84 9.21 -6.88
CA TYR A 100 2.89 9.34 -8.00
C TYR A 100 2.11 8.04 -8.28
N THR A 101 2.23 7.04 -7.41
CA THR A 101 1.47 5.78 -7.54
C THR A 101 -0.04 6.02 -7.42
N SER A 102 -0.81 5.23 -8.17
CA SER A 102 -2.29 5.31 -8.19
C SER A 102 -2.97 4.48 -7.10
N TYR A 103 -2.20 3.74 -6.30
CA TYR A 103 -2.70 2.80 -5.31
C TYR A 103 -1.89 2.96 -4.04
N LEU A 104 -2.57 3.18 -2.91
CA LEU A 104 -1.94 3.28 -1.60
C LEU A 104 -2.55 2.24 -0.66
N TYR A 105 -1.75 1.22 -0.35
CA TYR A 105 -2.14 0.09 0.48
C TYR A 105 -1.37 0.12 1.80
N PHE A 106 -2.08 0.42 2.87
CA PHE A 106 -1.57 0.47 4.24
C PHE A 106 -1.96 -0.81 4.97
N ASP A 107 -1.37 -1.92 4.53
CA ASP A 107 -1.56 -3.24 5.12
C ASP A 107 -0.32 -3.60 5.96
N ASP A 108 -0.33 -3.26 7.25
CA ASP A 108 0.76 -3.63 8.17
C ASP A 108 0.43 -4.90 8.98
N TYR A 109 0.36 -6.03 8.29
CA TYR A 109 0.09 -7.34 8.91
C TYR A 109 1.09 -7.68 10.02
N SER A 110 2.37 -7.33 9.86
CA SER A 110 3.42 -7.61 10.86
C SER A 110 3.22 -6.88 12.18
N SER A 111 2.71 -5.65 12.14
CA SER A 111 2.39 -4.89 13.35
C SER A 111 1.01 -5.29 13.87
N MET A 112 0.04 -5.61 13.01
CA MET A 112 -1.25 -6.16 13.43
C MET A 112 -1.10 -7.46 14.20
N GLU A 113 -0.25 -8.37 13.76
CA GLU A 113 0.02 -9.65 14.44
C GLU A 113 0.54 -9.42 15.87
N LYS A 114 1.44 -8.45 16.06
CA LYS A 114 1.94 -8.06 17.39
C LYS A 114 0.82 -7.55 18.29
N ILE A 115 -0.10 -6.75 17.75
CA ILE A 115 -1.21 -6.19 18.53
C ILE A 115 -2.23 -7.30 18.88
N ILE A 116 -2.52 -8.23 17.97
CA ILE A 116 -3.53 -9.29 18.19
C ILE A 116 -3.09 -10.29 19.26
N HIS A 117 -1.79 -10.60 19.32
CA HIS A 117 -1.26 -11.61 20.23
C HIS A 117 -0.80 -11.07 21.59
N ASP A 118 -0.86 -9.77 21.82
CA ASP A 118 -0.37 -9.12 23.05
C ASP A 118 -1.52 -8.50 23.86
N LEU A 119 -1.49 -8.71 25.17
CA LEU A 119 -2.45 -8.14 26.12
C LEU A 119 -1.94 -6.83 26.75
N ASP A 120 -0.69 -6.42 26.46
CA ASP A 120 -0.16 -5.15 26.93
C ASP A 120 -0.73 -3.97 26.14
N PHE A 121 -1.67 -3.29 26.79
CA PHE A 121 -2.29 -2.06 26.30
C PHE A 121 -1.26 -0.99 25.87
N CYS A 122 -0.14 -0.86 26.58
CA CYS A 122 0.88 0.15 26.25
C CYS A 122 1.60 -0.17 24.93
N LEU A 123 1.82 -1.46 24.63
CA LEU A 123 2.43 -1.89 23.37
C LEU A 123 1.46 -1.68 22.21
N VAL A 124 0.19 -2.03 22.39
CA VAL A 124 -0.87 -1.81 21.42
C VAL A 124 -0.96 -0.34 21.02
N GLU A 125 -1.06 0.58 21.98
CA GLU A 125 -1.14 2.01 21.71
C GLU A 125 0.12 2.53 21.00
N ARG A 126 1.31 2.07 21.40
CA ARG A 126 2.57 2.46 20.74
C ARG A 126 2.60 2.02 19.27
N GLU A 127 2.14 0.82 18.95
CA GLU A 127 2.10 0.34 17.57
C GLU A 127 1.05 1.07 16.75
N ARG A 128 -0.11 1.43 17.34
CA ARG A 128 -1.11 2.32 16.72
C ARG A 128 -0.53 3.68 16.39
N GLU A 129 0.17 4.32 17.32
CA GLU A 129 0.81 5.62 17.10
C GLU A 129 1.88 5.58 16.00
N LYS A 130 2.67 4.50 15.93
CA LYS A 130 3.65 4.30 14.85
C LYS A 130 2.95 4.18 13.50
N TYR A 131 1.87 3.40 13.44
CA TYR A 131 1.10 3.23 12.23
C TYR A 131 0.48 4.55 11.77
N VAL A 132 -0.18 5.29 12.67
CA VAL A 132 -0.79 6.60 12.35
C VAL A 132 0.26 7.56 11.79
N ARG A 133 1.42 7.70 12.46
CA ARG A 133 2.51 8.56 11.98
C ARG A 133 3.02 8.14 10.61
N TRP A 134 3.10 6.85 10.35
CA TRP A 134 3.52 6.34 9.05
C TRP A 134 2.52 6.69 7.95
N VAL A 135 1.22 6.43 8.17
CA VAL A 135 0.16 6.81 7.22
C VAL A 135 0.18 8.31 6.96
N ASP A 136 0.17 9.13 8.02
CA ASP A 136 0.23 10.59 7.91
C ASP A 136 1.42 11.06 7.08
N SER A 137 2.61 10.51 7.32
CA SER A 137 3.82 10.86 6.58
C SER A 137 3.74 10.51 5.10
N VAL A 138 3.17 9.36 4.76
CA VAL A 138 3.00 8.92 3.37
C VAL A 138 1.98 9.81 2.65
N LEU A 139 0.81 10.02 3.25
CA LEU A 139 -0.25 10.83 2.62
C LEU A 139 0.22 12.28 2.38
N GLN A 140 0.95 12.87 3.33
CA GLN A 140 1.56 14.21 3.16
C GLN A 140 2.60 14.27 2.04
N SER A 141 3.29 13.17 1.79
CA SER A 141 4.35 13.09 0.78
C SER A 141 3.85 12.69 -0.61
N HIS A 142 2.59 12.24 -0.72
CA HIS A 142 1.99 11.81 -1.98
C HIS A 142 1.63 12.99 -2.87
N ARG A 143 2.10 12.94 -4.12
CA ARG A 143 2.03 14.03 -5.11
C ARG A 143 1.15 13.68 -6.31
N GLY A 144 0.78 12.42 -6.48
CA GLY A 144 -0.05 11.97 -7.58
C GLY A 144 -1.47 12.52 -7.49
N SER A 145 -1.97 13.09 -8.59
CA SER A 145 -3.37 13.54 -8.69
C SER A 145 -4.35 12.41 -9.05
N ASN A 146 -3.83 11.29 -9.58
CA ASN A 146 -4.63 10.18 -10.09
C ASN A 146 -4.60 8.99 -9.13
N LEU A 147 -4.87 9.24 -7.84
CA LEU A 147 -5.05 8.18 -6.87
C LEU A 147 -6.39 7.50 -7.15
N LYS A 148 -6.36 6.19 -7.42
CA LYS A 148 -7.56 5.40 -7.72
C LYS A 148 -8.08 4.67 -6.49
N GLU A 149 -7.17 4.20 -5.65
CA GLU A 149 -7.52 3.35 -4.51
C GLU A 149 -6.70 3.69 -3.28
N LEU A 150 -7.41 3.83 -2.16
CA LEU A 150 -6.84 3.96 -0.82
C LEU A 150 -7.38 2.84 0.05
N ARG A 151 -6.49 2.02 0.59
CA ARG A 151 -6.81 0.95 1.52
C ARG A 151 -6.03 1.12 2.81
N ILE A 152 -6.75 1.18 3.92
CA ILE A 152 -6.21 1.32 5.27
C ILE A 152 -6.79 0.17 6.09
N CYS A 153 -5.93 -0.77 6.46
CA CYS A 153 -6.29 -1.96 7.20
C CYS A 153 -5.41 -2.05 8.45
N PHE A 154 -5.94 -1.61 9.60
CA PHE A 154 -5.23 -1.64 10.87
C PHE A 154 -6.16 -1.50 12.06
N SER A 155 -5.87 -2.17 13.17
CA SER A 155 -6.61 -2.00 14.42
C SER A 155 -6.39 -0.59 14.98
N LEU A 156 -7.37 0.29 14.81
CA LEU A 156 -7.35 1.65 15.32
C LEU A 156 -8.64 1.95 16.07
N ILE A 157 -8.50 2.75 17.11
CA ILE A 157 -9.60 3.40 17.81
C ILE A 157 -9.89 4.78 17.20
N GLN A 158 -10.95 5.42 17.66
CA GLN A 158 -11.31 6.80 17.32
C GLN A 158 -10.07 7.71 17.34
N SER A 159 -9.77 8.33 16.19
CA SER A 159 -8.64 9.25 16.03
C SER A 159 -8.95 10.34 15.01
N PRO A 160 -8.59 11.61 15.24
CA PRO A 160 -8.72 12.68 14.26
C PRO A 160 -7.94 12.42 12.97
N SER A 161 -6.85 11.64 13.00
CA SER A 161 -6.09 11.31 11.79
C SER A 161 -6.92 10.52 10.79
N ILE A 162 -7.81 9.63 11.26
CA ILE A 162 -8.69 8.85 10.37
C ILE A 162 -9.58 9.79 9.55
N THR A 163 -10.15 10.82 10.18
CA THR A 163 -10.94 11.85 9.48
C THR A 163 -10.12 12.57 8.41
N LYS A 164 -8.87 12.94 8.71
CA LYS A 164 -7.97 13.57 7.74
C LYS A 164 -7.63 12.64 6.56
N TRP A 165 -7.53 11.33 6.81
CA TRP A 165 -7.31 10.35 5.75
C TRP A 165 -8.51 10.26 4.81
N LEU A 166 -9.72 10.32 5.37
CA LEU A 166 -10.95 10.41 4.57
C LEU A 166 -11.00 11.69 3.74
N GLU A 167 -10.69 12.85 4.34
CA GLU A 167 -10.61 14.13 3.62
C GLU A 167 -9.65 14.02 2.43
N PHE A 168 -8.42 13.55 2.69
CA PHE A 168 -7.42 13.31 1.64
C PHE A 168 -7.96 12.41 0.52
N ALA A 169 -8.64 11.33 0.88
CA ALA A 169 -9.21 10.38 -0.06
C ALA A 169 -10.23 11.05 -1.00
N PHE A 170 -11.14 11.84 -0.43
CA PHE A 170 -12.19 12.51 -1.20
C PHE A 170 -11.68 13.69 -2.03
N GLU A 171 -10.66 14.42 -1.54
CA GLU A 171 -9.94 15.44 -2.29
C GLU A 171 -9.22 14.87 -3.52
N ARG A 172 -8.75 13.62 -3.43
CA ARG A 172 -8.06 12.93 -4.53
C ARG A 172 -9.01 12.25 -5.52
N HIS A 173 -10.32 12.35 -5.31
CA HIS A 173 -11.36 11.80 -6.19
C HIS A 173 -11.17 10.31 -6.50
N ILE A 174 -10.80 9.54 -5.46
CA ILE A 174 -10.56 8.11 -5.59
C ILE A 174 -11.81 7.37 -6.09
N GLU A 175 -11.58 6.19 -6.65
CA GLU A 175 -12.64 5.28 -7.08
C GLU A 175 -12.97 4.24 -6.01
N LYS A 176 -12.00 3.89 -5.17
CA LYS A 176 -12.16 2.82 -4.17
C LYS A 176 -11.54 3.20 -2.83
N LEU A 177 -12.36 3.15 -1.79
CA LEU A 177 -11.94 3.38 -0.41
C LEU A 177 -12.23 2.15 0.43
N GLU A 178 -11.19 1.59 1.05
CA GLU A 178 -11.33 0.55 2.06
C GLU A 178 -10.74 1.05 3.38
N LEU A 179 -11.61 1.20 4.38
CA LEU A 179 -11.25 1.53 5.75
C LEU A 179 -11.69 0.39 6.66
N ASN A 180 -10.73 -0.43 7.07
CA ASN A 180 -10.94 -1.54 7.98
C ASN A 180 -10.17 -1.29 9.28
N LEU A 181 -10.93 -0.97 10.33
CA LEU A 181 -10.40 -0.67 11.67
C LEU A 181 -10.47 -1.85 12.64
N SER A 182 -10.82 -3.04 12.14
CA SER A 182 -11.06 -4.22 12.99
C SER A 182 -9.80 -4.70 13.73
N HIS A 183 -10.01 -5.26 14.92
CA HIS A 183 -8.97 -5.80 15.78
C HIS A 183 -9.15 -7.30 16.00
N GLY A 184 -8.95 -8.13 14.96
CA GLY A 184 -9.18 -9.58 15.07
C GLY A 184 -10.57 -9.89 15.65
N ASP A 185 -10.63 -10.75 16.66
CA ASP A 185 -11.88 -11.10 17.38
C ASP A 185 -12.21 -10.15 18.55
N TYR A 186 -11.34 -9.18 18.86
CA TYR A 186 -11.57 -8.22 19.94
C TYR A 186 -12.54 -7.13 19.50
N VAL A 187 -13.61 -6.96 20.27
CA VAL A 187 -14.61 -5.93 20.05
C VAL A 187 -14.24 -4.70 20.86
N HIS A 188 -13.96 -3.59 20.17
CA HIS A 188 -13.78 -2.27 20.77
C HIS A 188 -15.00 -1.87 21.60
N GLY A 189 -14.76 -1.18 22.72
CA GLY A 189 -15.85 -0.58 23.48
C GLY A 189 -16.61 0.44 22.61
N PRO A 190 -17.90 0.72 22.87
CA PRO A 190 -18.69 1.66 22.06
C PRO A 190 -18.06 3.06 21.93
N SER A 191 -17.30 3.49 22.95
CA SER A 191 -16.58 4.77 22.98
C SER A 191 -15.28 4.78 22.16
N GLU A 192 -14.78 3.62 21.76
CA GLU A 192 -13.52 3.46 21.04
C GLU A 192 -13.73 3.31 19.53
N ILE A 193 -14.96 2.95 19.11
CA ILE A 193 -15.32 2.76 17.70
C ILE A 193 -15.29 4.11 16.97
N TYR A 194 -14.65 4.12 15.81
CA TYR A 194 -14.59 5.33 14.99
C TYR A 194 -15.99 5.73 14.48
N VAL A 195 -16.41 6.96 14.74
CA VAL A 195 -17.65 7.54 14.22
C VAL A 195 -17.35 8.29 12.92
N PHE A 196 -18.02 7.88 11.85
CA PHE A 196 -17.88 8.51 10.55
C PHE A 196 -18.39 9.97 10.61
N PRO A 197 -17.56 10.97 10.23
CA PRO A 197 -17.87 12.38 10.40
C PRO A 197 -18.95 12.80 9.40
N GLN A 198 -20.15 13.16 9.88
CA GLN A 198 -21.22 13.63 9.01
C GLN A 198 -20.90 15.00 8.39
N GLU A 199 -20.14 15.82 9.09
CA GLU A 199 -19.72 17.16 8.70
C GLU A 199 -18.89 17.11 7.41
N LEU A 200 -18.09 16.05 7.28
CA LEU A 200 -17.28 15.77 6.10
C LEU A 200 -18.14 15.67 4.82
N LEU A 201 -19.38 15.20 4.94
CA LEU A 201 -20.33 15.09 3.84
C LEU A 201 -21.09 16.40 3.60
N ARG A 202 -21.49 17.09 4.67
CA ARG A 202 -22.30 18.32 4.58
C ARG A 202 -21.50 19.53 4.11
N GLU A 203 -20.38 19.81 4.76
CA GLU A 203 -19.66 21.08 4.61
C GLU A 203 -18.77 21.09 3.37
N ASN A 204 -18.25 19.93 2.97
CA ASN A 204 -17.31 19.79 1.86
C ASN A 204 -17.95 19.32 0.55
N SER A 205 -19.27 19.28 0.45
CA SER A 205 -20.01 18.84 -0.75
C SER A 205 -19.65 19.61 -2.05
N ARG A 206 -19.02 20.79 -1.94
CA ARG A 206 -18.50 21.56 -3.08
C ARG A 206 -17.06 21.22 -3.46
N ILE A 207 -16.30 20.66 -2.53
CA ILE A 207 -14.87 20.35 -2.68
C ILE A 207 -14.71 18.88 -3.08
N PHE A 208 -15.52 18.00 -2.49
CA PHE A 208 -15.45 16.57 -2.72
C PHE A 208 -16.39 16.15 -3.84
N ASN A 209 -15.83 15.54 -4.87
CA ASN A 209 -16.61 14.91 -5.94
C ASN A 209 -16.82 13.43 -5.62
N PHE A 210 -17.88 13.13 -4.89
CA PHE A 210 -18.24 11.76 -4.51
C PHE A 210 -18.69 10.89 -5.70
N LYS A 211 -18.88 11.46 -6.90
CA LYS A 211 -19.35 10.74 -8.09
C LYS A 211 -18.35 9.72 -8.64
N THR A 212 -17.08 9.82 -8.25
CA THR A 212 -16.03 8.89 -8.72
C THR A 212 -15.98 7.60 -7.91
N ILE A 213 -16.51 7.60 -6.69
CA ILE A 213 -16.45 6.47 -5.78
C ILE A 213 -17.36 5.36 -6.31
N LYS A 214 -16.75 4.20 -6.53
CA LYS A 214 -17.38 2.96 -6.96
C LYS A 214 -17.46 1.93 -5.85
N VAL A 215 -16.47 1.91 -4.96
CA VAL A 215 -16.42 0.96 -3.83
C VAL A 215 -16.11 1.71 -2.55
N LEU A 216 -16.95 1.52 -1.54
CA LEU A 216 -16.76 2.02 -0.20
C LEU A 216 -16.91 0.88 0.79
N CYS A 217 -15.79 0.43 1.35
CA CYS A 217 -15.76 -0.62 2.37
C CYS A 217 -15.41 -0.01 3.72
N LEU A 218 -16.38 0.03 4.63
CA LEU A 218 -16.20 0.51 6.00
C LEU A 218 -16.40 -0.66 6.97
N ARG A 219 -15.37 -1.02 7.73
CA ARG A 219 -15.42 -2.14 8.68
C ARG A 219 -14.95 -1.67 10.06
N CYS A 220 -15.73 -1.98 11.10
CA CYS A 220 -15.58 -1.43 12.46
C CYS A 220 -15.64 0.11 12.50
N VAL A 221 -16.54 0.69 11.70
CA VAL A 221 -16.83 2.13 11.66
C VAL A 221 -18.31 2.32 11.96
N ASN A 222 -18.63 3.21 12.88
CA ASN A 222 -20.01 3.60 13.16
C ASN A 222 -20.45 4.66 12.14
N VAL A 223 -21.43 4.31 11.30
CA VAL A 223 -21.98 5.18 10.28
C VAL A 223 -23.44 5.45 10.62
N SER A 224 -23.77 6.73 10.82
CA SER A 224 -25.14 7.19 11.05
C SER A 224 -26.04 7.02 9.83
N CYS A 225 -27.36 6.95 10.04
CA CYS A 225 -28.36 6.87 8.97
C CYS A 225 -28.24 8.04 7.97
N GLU A 226 -28.02 9.27 8.46
CA GLU A 226 -27.91 10.46 7.60
C GLU A 226 -26.69 10.39 6.67
N ALA A 227 -25.57 9.86 7.16
CA ALA A 227 -24.38 9.64 6.35
C ALA A 227 -24.61 8.58 5.27
N ILE A 228 -25.32 7.50 5.59
CA ILE A 228 -25.69 6.45 4.61
C ILE A 228 -26.58 7.05 3.52
N GLU A 229 -27.65 7.77 3.90
CA GLU A 229 -28.54 8.42 2.94
C GLU A 229 -27.80 9.40 2.03
N PHE A 230 -26.86 10.16 2.60
CA PHE A 230 -26.02 11.05 1.80
C PHE A 230 -25.15 10.26 0.81
N LEU A 231 -24.44 9.23 1.26
CA LEU A 231 -23.58 8.41 0.39
C LEU A 231 -24.38 7.78 -0.75
N LEU A 232 -25.55 7.21 -0.47
CA LEU A 232 -26.43 6.64 -1.48
C LEU A 232 -26.94 7.68 -2.50
N ARG A 233 -27.10 8.93 -2.06
CA ARG A 233 -27.56 10.02 -2.92
C ARG A 233 -26.46 10.63 -3.78
N TYR A 234 -25.24 10.71 -3.28
CA TYR A 234 -24.13 11.45 -3.91
C TYR A 234 -23.02 10.57 -4.50
N CYS A 235 -23.02 9.26 -4.22
CA CYS A 235 -22.15 8.25 -4.84
C CYS A 235 -22.95 7.35 -5.81
N PRO A 236 -23.34 7.84 -7.00
CA PRO A 236 -24.19 7.09 -7.94
C PRO A 236 -23.55 5.83 -8.52
N LEU A 237 -22.22 5.68 -8.40
CA LEU A 237 -21.48 4.52 -8.91
C LEU A 237 -21.20 3.47 -7.82
N LEU A 238 -21.69 3.68 -6.60
CA LEU A 238 -21.42 2.79 -5.48
C LEU A 238 -22.08 1.41 -5.73
N GLU A 239 -21.25 0.38 -5.87
CA GLU A 239 -21.63 -1.03 -6.07
C GLU A 239 -21.61 -1.83 -4.74
#